data_AF-G4AAF5-F1
#
_entry.id   AF-G4AAF5-F1
#
_cell.length_a   1.000
_cell.length_b   1.000
_cell.length_c   1.000
_cell.angle_alpha   90.00
_cell.angle_beta   90.00
_cell.angle_gamma   90.00
#
_symmetry.space_group_name_H-M   'P 1'
#
loop_
_entity.id
_entity.type
_entity.pdbx_description
1 polymer ?
#
loop_
_entity_poly.entity_id
_entity_poly.type
_entity_poly.pdbx_seq_one_letter_code
_entity_poly.pdbx_strand_id
1 'polypeptide(L)'
;MSKYYERNPNSPFFHLMQDTSVEDKLSEEEKEHIVWVTKTNLISVDLETEKSTNDEEAYIIYSALNKCPSDEVAKNLLINSLGKERVNELGI
;
A
#
# COMPACT_ATOMS: atom_id res chain seq x y z
N MET A 1 4.08 19.99 -3.17
CA MET A 1 3.13 19.36 -2.23
C MET A 1 3.80 18.21 -1.53
N SER A 2 3.48 17.98 -0.25
CA SER A 2 3.87 16.75 0.44
C SER A 2 3.20 15.58 -0.25
N LYS A 3 3.93 14.54 -0.63
CA LYS A 3 3.34 13.31 -1.17
C LYS A 3 2.43 12.69 -0.10
N TYR A 4 1.36 12.00 -0.52
CA TYR A 4 0.41 11.34 0.38
C TYR A 4 0.99 10.11 1.10
N TYR A 5 2.18 9.68 0.69
CA TYR A 5 2.92 8.56 1.26
C TYR A 5 4.43 8.82 1.17
N GLU A 6 5.21 8.26 2.10
CA GLU A 6 6.67 8.36 2.11
C GLU A 6 7.29 7.23 1.26
N ARG A 7 8.33 7.57 0.48
CA ARG A 7 9.13 6.57 -0.27
C ARG A 7 10.43 6.32 0.45
N ASN A 8 10.37 5.57 1.55
CA ASN A 8 11.54 5.16 2.33
C ASN A 8 12.39 4.16 1.50
N PRO A 9 13.64 4.48 1.13
CA PRO A 9 14.49 3.58 0.35
C PRO A 9 14.84 2.26 1.05
N ASN A 10 14.73 2.23 2.39
CA ASN A 10 14.96 1.03 3.19
C ASN A 10 13.68 0.19 3.38
N SER A 11 12.54 0.67 2.88
CA SER A 11 11.28 -0.07 2.93
C SER A 11 11.37 -1.35 2.09
N PRO A 12 10.83 -2.48 2.57
CA PRO A 12 10.71 -3.70 1.76
C PRO A 12 9.87 -3.46 0.49
N PHE A 13 8.99 -2.46 0.49
CA PHE A 13 8.12 -2.13 -0.65
C PHE A 13 8.72 -1.12 -1.62
N PHE A 14 9.87 -0.51 -1.32
CA PHE A 14 10.40 0.60 -2.12
C PHE A 14 10.48 0.26 -3.61
N HIS A 15 11.00 -0.93 -3.94
CA HIS A 15 11.14 -1.41 -5.32
C HIS A 15 9.81 -1.60 -6.06
N LEU A 16 8.70 -1.77 -5.34
CA LEU A 16 7.35 -1.90 -5.90
C LEU A 16 6.69 -0.53 -6.14
N MET A 17 7.20 0.52 -5.51
CA MET A 17 6.61 1.86 -5.50
C MET A 17 7.24 2.80 -6.55
N GLN A 18 7.67 2.29 -7.70
CA GLN A 18 8.45 3.08 -8.66
C GLN A 18 7.58 3.77 -9.72
N ASP A 19 6.50 3.13 -10.17
CA ASP A 19 5.62 3.66 -11.21
C ASP A 19 4.51 4.55 -10.63
N THR A 20 4.48 5.84 -10.99
CA THR A 20 3.41 6.79 -10.63
C THR A 20 2.52 7.18 -11.81
N SER A 21 2.68 6.54 -12.97
CA SER A 21 2.05 7.01 -14.21
C SER A 21 0.52 6.99 -14.20
N VAL A 22 -0.08 6.26 -13.25
CA VAL A 22 -1.53 6.27 -12.99
C VAL A 22 -1.88 7.41 -12.03
N GLU A 23 -1.19 7.52 -10.89
CA GLU A 23 -1.35 8.61 -9.92
C GLU A 23 -1.17 10.00 -10.57
N ASP A 24 -0.19 10.13 -11.47
CA ASP A 24 0.15 11.40 -12.14
C ASP A 24 -0.96 11.93 -13.06
N LYS A 25 -1.93 11.07 -13.43
CA LYS A 25 -3.08 11.44 -14.27
C LYS A 25 -4.30 11.88 -13.44
N LEU A 26 -4.27 11.67 -12.13
CA LEU A 26 -5.36 12.03 -11.24
C LEU A 26 -5.31 13.53 -10.92
N SER A 27 -6.47 14.14 -10.83
CA SER A 27 -6.63 15.45 -10.19
C SER A 27 -6.32 15.37 -8.69
N GLU A 28 -6.02 16.51 -8.09
CA GLU A 28 -5.76 16.55 -6.64
C GLU A 28 -6.99 16.14 -5.82
N GLU A 29 -8.20 16.50 -6.26
CA GLU A 29 -9.44 16.07 -5.60
C GLU A 29 -9.61 14.54 -5.63
N GLU A 30 -9.30 13.90 -6.76
CA GLU A 30 -9.31 12.43 -6.86
C GLU A 30 -8.28 11.79 -5.92
N LYS A 31 -7.07 12.36 -5.84
CA LYS A 31 -6.03 11.84 -4.93
C LYS A 31 -6.45 11.98 -3.47
N GLU A 32 -6.95 13.15 -3.08
CA GLU A 32 -7.46 13.40 -1.73
C GLU A 32 -8.59 12.43 -1.37
N HIS A 33 -9.53 12.22 -2.28
CA HIS A 33 -10.63 11.28 -2.07
C HIS A 33 -10.13 9.84 -1.88
N ILE A 34 -9.25 9.36 -2.76
CA ILE A 34 -8.69 7.99 -2.67
C ILE A 34 -7.91 7.82 -1.37
N VAL A 35 -7.07 8.78 -1.00
CA VAL A 35 -6.26 8.73 0.23
C VAL A 35 -7.15 8.75 1.47
N TRP A 36 -8.20 9.57 1.47
CA TRP A 36 -9.15 9.64 2.57
C TRP A 36 -9.85 8.30 2.79
N VAL A 37 -10.44 7.72 1.73
CA VAL A 37 -11.09 6.40 1.79
C VAL A 37 -10.11 5.34 2.28
N THR A 38 -8.89 5.33 1.72
CA THR A 38 -7.87 4.32 2.05
C THR A 38 -7.46 4.41 3.52
N LYS A 39 -7.17 5.61 4.04
CA LYS A 39 -6.81 5.83 5.44
C LYS A 39 -7.94 5.46 6.40
N THR A 40 -9.18 5.80 6.07
CA THR A 40 -10.33 5.43 6.92
C THR A 40 -10.52 3.92 7.02
N ASN A 41 -10.33 3.20 5.92
CA ASN A 41 -10.36 1.73 5.94
C ASN A 41 -9.20 1.15 6.73
N LEU A 42 -7.99 1.68 6.55
CA LEU A 42 -6.80 1.22 7.29
C LEU A 42 -6.96 1.40 8.80
N ILE A 43 -7.43 2.58 9.24
CA ILE A 43 -7.71 2.85 10.66
C ILE A 43 -8.72 1.85 11.21
N SER A 44 -9.75 1.50 10.43
CA SER A 44 -10.77 0.55 10.87
C SER A 44 -10.20 -0.85 11.06
N VAL A 45 -9.27 -1.29 10.20
CA VAL A 45 -8.56 -2.56 10.35
C VAL A 45 -7.61 -2.52 11.54
N ASP A 46 -6.77 -1.49 11.64
CA ASP A 46 -5.78 -1.32 12.72
C ASP A 46 -6.40 -1.19 14.13
N LEU A 47 -7.68 -0.84 14.23
CA LEU A 47 -8.42 -0.84 15.51
C LEU A 47 -8.80 -2.27 15.96
N GLU A 48 -8.96 -3.20 15.01
CA GLU A 48 -9.38 -4.59 15.25
C GLU A 48 -8.20 -5.58 15.21
N THR A 49 -7.06 -5.17 14.64
CA THR A 49 -5.87 -6.00 14.45
C THR A 49 -4.60 -5.36 15.01
N GLU A 50 -3.43 -5.96 14.74
CA GLU A 50 -2.16 -5.28 14.94
C GLU A 50 -2.07 -4.07 14.00
N LYS A 51 -1.43 -3.00 14.47
CA LYS A 51 -1.25 -1.77 13.70
C LYS A 51 -0.29 -2.01 12.54
N SER A 52 -0.70 -1.58 11.36
CA SER A 52 0.15 -1.51 10.17
C SER A 52 1.38 -0.64 10.45
N THR A 53 2.53 -1.04 9.90
CA THR A 53 3.75 -0.23 9.93
C THR A 53 3.63 0.97 8.98
N ASN A 54 4.45 2.00 9.18
CA ASN A 54 4.47 3.17 8.28
C ASN A 54 4.80 2.78 6.83
N ASP A 55 5.67 1.79 6.63
CA ASP A 55 6.04 1.31 5.30
C ASP A 55 4.86 0.57 4.62
N GLU A 56 4.07 -0.18 5.39
CA GLU A 56 2.85 -0.84 4.89
C GLU A 56 1.75 0.16 4.57
N GLU A 57 1.50 1.16 5.44
CA GLU A 57 0.57 2.25 5.14
C GLU A 57 0.97 2.98 3.85
N ALA A 58 2.24 3.33 3.71
CA ALA A 58 2.75 4.00 2.52
C ALA A 58 2.56 3.16 1.25
N TYR A 59 2.80 1.85 1.33
CA TYR A 59 2.59 0.94 0.21
C TYR A 59 1.11 0.77 -0.15
N ILE A 60 0.21 0.69 0.83
CA ILE A 60 -1.24 0.58 0.62
C ILE A 60 -1.77 1.85 -0.05
N ILE A 61 -1.37 3.04 0.42
CA ILE A 61 -1.76 4.32 -0.18
C ILE A 61 -1.23 4.43 -1.62
N TYR A 62 0.05 4.10 -1.84
CA TYR A 62 0.64 4.05 -3.18
C TYR A 62 -0.17 3.16 -4.12
N SER A 63 -0.51 1.96 -3.65
CA SER A 63 -1.22 0.94 -4.43
C SER A 63 -2.63 1.39 -4.80
N ALA A 64 -3.33 2.06 -3.88
CA ALA A 64 -4.65 2.64 -4.13
C ALA A 64 -4.59 3.76 -5.19
N LEU A 65 -3.64 4.68 -5.06
CA LEU A 65 -3.45 5.79 -6.01
C LEU A 65 -3.06 5.31 -7.41
N ASN A 66 -2.30 4.21 -7.50
CA ASN A 66 -1.82 3.67 -8.77
C ASN A 66 -2.67 2.51 -9.31
N LYS A 67 -3.80 2.21 -8.67
CA LYS A 67 -4.74 1.15 -9.07
C LYS A 67 -4.05 -0.21 -9.23
N CYS A 68 -3.11 -0.52 -8.34
CA CYS A 68 -2.47 -1.83 -8.31
C CYS A 68 -3.52 -2.92 -8.03
N PRO A 69 -3.40 -4.12 -8.64
CA PRO A 69 -4.32 -5.23 -8.36
C PRO A 69 -4.32 -5.60 -6.87
N SER A 70 -5.49 -5.69 -6.26
CA SER A 70 -5.63 -5.89 -4.81
C SER A 70 -5.06 -7.23 -4.32
N ASP A 71 -5.12 -8.26 -5.17
CA ASP A 71 -4.53 -9.58 -4.93
C ASP A 71 -2.99 -9.52 -4.89
N GLU A 72 -2.37 -8.78 -5.80
CA GLU A 72 -0.93 -8.54 -5.77
C GLU A 72 -0.51 -7.75 -4.52
N VAL A 73 -1.27 -6.71 -4.16
CA VAL A 73 -1.00 -5.89 -2.96
C VAL A 73 -1.09 -6.75 -1.71
N ALA A 74 -2.16 -7.53 -1.55
CA ALA A 74 -2.34 -8.43 -0.42
C ALA A 74 -1.22 -9.48 -0.36
N LYS A 75 -0.85 -10.06 -1.50
CA LYS A 75 0.26 -11.01 -1.58
C LYS A 75 1.59 -10.39 -1.12
N ASN A 76 1.91 -9.17 -1.56
CA ASN A 76 3.15 -8.50 -1.17
C ASN A 76 3.19 -8.17 0.33
N LEU A 77 2.06 -7.74 0.92
CA LEU A 77 1.93 -7.53 2.35
C LEU A 77 2.12 -8.85 3.13
N LEU A 78 1.52 -9.95 2.65
CA LEU A 78 1.71 -11.27 3.24
C LEU A 78 3.15 -11.77 3.12
N ILE A 79 3.84 -11.50 2.00
CA ILE A 79 5.26 -11.84 1.83
C ILE A 79 6.11 -11.07 2.84
N ASN A 80 5.80 -9.80 3.10
CA ASN A 80 6.49 -9.01 4.11
C ASN A 80 6.31 -9.58 5.52
N SER A 81 5.09 -10.00 5.87
CA SER A 81 4.75 -10.52 7.20
C SER A 81 5.23 -11.96 7.45
N LEU A 82 5.05 -12.85 6.47
CA LEU A 82 5.21 -14.30 6.63
C LEU A 82 6.43 -14.86 5.90
N GLY A 83 7.03 -14.10 4.99
CA GLY A 83 8.07 -14.57 4.08
C GLY A 83 7.50 -15.28 2.85
N LYS A 84 8.24 -15.19 1.74
CA LYS A 84 7.81 -15.69 0.42
C LYS A 84 7.53 -17.19 0.38
N GLU A 85 8.36 -17.99 1.05
CA GLU A 85 8.20 -19.45 1.08
C GLU A 85 6.86 -19.84 1.70
N ARG A 86 6.50 -19.20 2.83
CA ARG A 86 5.25 -19.48 3.53
C ARG A 86 4.02 -19.08 2.73
N VAL A 87 4.07 -17.95 2.02
CA VAL A 87 2.97 -17.51 1.15
C VAL A 87 2.74 -18.50 0.01
N ASN A 88 3.82 -19.00 -0.61
CA ASN A 88 3.72 -20.01 -1.66
C ASN A 88 3.12 -21.33 -1.16
N GLU A 89 3.45 -21.77 0.06
CA GLU A 89 2.85 -22.97 0.68
C GLU A 89 1.33 -22.84 0.87
N LEU A 90 0.83 -21.62 1.08
CA LEU A 90 -0.60 -21.34 1.22
C LEU A 90 -1.35 -21.27 -0.12
N GLY A 91 -0.64 -21.39 -1.25
CA GLY A 91 -1.23 -21.31 -2.58
C GLY A 91 -1.69 -19.90 -2.98
N ILE A 92 -1.13 -18.87 -2.34
CA ILE A 92 -1.40 -17.44 -2.58
C ILE A 92 -0.34 -16.86 -3.51
#